data_AF-A0A950HHJ7-F1
#
_entry.id   AF-A0A950HHJ7-F1
#
_cell.length_a   1.000
_cell.length_b   1.000
_cell.length_c   1.000
_cell.angle_alpha   90.00
_cell.angle_beta   90.00
_cell.angle_gamma   90.00
#
_symmetry.space_group_name_H-M   'P 1'
#
loop_
_entity.id
_entity.type
_entity.pdbx_description
1 polymer ?
#
loop_
_entity_poly.entity_id
_entity_poly.type
_entity_poly.pdbx_seq_one_letter_code
_entity_poly.pdbx_strand_id
1 'polypeptide(L)'
;MPAVAGPVPIVMLTALGEEDRILGLEMGSDDYIAKLFSPRELVLRVSSVLRRARSLRRSGHRAGADLAAGGPRPGPRGRVGAARTGRLGQP
;
A
#
# COMPACT_ATOMS: atom_id res chain seq x y z
N MET A 1 -6.37 10.37 26.71
CA MET A 1 -6.34 10.58 25.24
C MET A 1 -5.58 9.42 24.64
N PRO A 2 -6.20 8.50 23.87
CA PRO A 2 -5.44 7.42 23.24
C PRO A 2 -4.46 8.03 22.24
N ALA A 3 -3.21 7.56 22.26
CA ALA A 3 -2.20 7.97 21.30
C ALA A 3 -2.70 7.66 19.89
N VAL A 4 -2.75 8.67 19.01
CA VAL A 4 -2.97 8.47 17.58
C VAL A 4 -1.76 7.74 17.00
N ALA A 5 -1.79 6.42 17.08
CA ALA A 5 -0.69 5.58 16.64
C ALA A 5 -0.70 5.49 15.11
N GLY A 6 -0.08 6.47 14.43
CA GLY A 6 0.18 6.46 12.99
C GLY A 6 -0.20 7.77 12.28
N PRO A 7 0.38 8.04 11.11
CA PRO A 7 0.07 9.23 10.33
C PRO A 7 -1.45 9.29 10.04
N VAL A 8 -2.04 10.47 10.28
CA VAL A 8 -3.46 10.73 10.04
C VAL A 8 -3.67 10.90 8.54
N PRO A 9 -4.57 10.13 7.91
CA PRO A 9 -4.79 10.28 6.47
C PRO A 9 -5.49 11.60 6.13
N ILE A 10 -5.01 12.30 5.11
CA ILE A 10 -5.50 13.62 4.70
C ILE A 10 -6.13 13.53 3.30
N VAL A 11 -7.37 14.00 3.18
CA VAL A 11 -8.07 14.18 1.89
C VAL A 11 -8.35 15.66 1.69
N MET A 12 -7.82 16.24 0.61
CA MET A 12 -8.03 17.65 0.27
C MET A 12 -9.17 17.82 -0.75
N LEU A 13 -9.97 18.87 -0.57
CA LEU A 13 -11.07 19.27 -1.46
C LEU A 13 -10.80 20.67 -2.01
N THR A 14 -10.75 20.85 -3.34
CA THR A 14 -10.55 22.18 -3.96
C THR A 14 -11.64 22.53 -4.94
N ALA A 15 -11.82 23.82 -5.25
CA ALA A 15 -12.59 24.28 -6.41
C ALA A 15 -11.71 24.72 -7.59
N LEU A 16 -10.39 24.70 -7.43
CA LEU A 16 -9.44 25.28 -8.38
C LEU A 16 -8.63 24.16 -9.07
N GLY A 17 -8.94 23.93 -10.34
CA GLY A 17 -8.05 23.38 -11.36
C GLY A 17 -7.25 22.08 -11.09
N GLU A 18 -6.39 21.76 -12.04
CA GLU A 18 -5.46 20.62 -11.99
C GLU A 18 -4.16 20.95 -11.24
N GLU A 19 -3.72 22.21 -11.26
CA GLU A 19 -2.49 22.67 -10.60
C GLU A 19 -2.55 22.50 -9.07
N ASP A 20 -3.66 22.90 -8.44
CA ASP A 20 -3.80 22.74 -6.99
C ASP A 20 -3.84 21.27 -6.58
N ARG A 21 -4.32 20.38 -7.47
CA ARG A 21 -4.31 18.93 -7.22
C ARG A 21 -2.90 18.39 -7.14
N ILE A 22 -2.03 18.83 -8.05
CA ILE A 22 -0.62 18.43 -8.06
C ILE A 22 0.05 18.96 -6.79
N LEU A 23 -0.11 20.26 -6.49
CA LEU A 23 0.45 20.88 -5.28
C LEU A 23 -0.05 20.19 -3.99
N GLY A 24 -1.33 19.88 -3.90
CA GLY A 24 -1.91 19.19 -2.74
C GLY A 24 -1.35 17.78 -2.53
N LEU A 25 -1.02 17.09 -3.61
CA LEU A 25 -0.36 15.78 -3.52
C LEU A 25 1.12 15.92 -3.13
N GLU A 26 1.84 16.90 -3.68
CA GLU A 26 3.24 17.19 -3.32
C GLU A 26 3.40 17.61 -1.86
N MET A 27 2.43 18.34 -1.31
CA MET A 27 2.38 18.70 0.11
C MET A 27 2.08 17.51 1.04
N GLY A 28 1.82 16.31 0.49
CA GLY A 28 1.68 15.08 1.25
C GLY A 28 0.23 14.69 1.58
N SER A 29 -0.77 15.17 0.85
CA SER A 29 -2.11 14.61 0.96
C SER A 29 -2.17 13.17 0.43
N ASP A 30 -3.00 12.33 1.07
CA ASP A 30 -3.22 10.94 0.64
C ASP A 30 -4.20 10.82 -0.52
N ASP A 31 -5.04 11.85 -0.72
CA ASP A 31 -6.00 11.96 -1.81
C ASP A 31 -6.41 13.42 -2.01
N TYR A 32 -6.83 13.70 -3.23
CA TYR A 32 -7.23 15.03 -3.66
C TYR A 32 -8.46 14.94 -4.56
N ILE A 33 -9.50 15.70 -4.22
CA ILE A 33 -10.80 15.65 -4.89
C ILE A 33 -11.17 17.08 -5.31
N ALA A 34 -11.39 17.26 -6.62
CA ALA A 34 -11.96 18.51 -7.12
C ALA A 34 -13.47 18.57 -6.81
N LYS A 35 -13.96 19.74 -6.42
CA LYS A 35 -15.36 20.15 -6.51
C LYS A 35 -15.60 20.37 -8.02
N LEU A 36 -16.62 19.83 -8.68
CA LEU A 36 -17.90 19.29 -8.24
C LEU A 36 -17.89 17.77 -8.13
N PHE A 37 -17.97 17.23 -6.91
CA PHE A 37 -18.05 15.79 -6.67
C PHE A 37 -19.45 15.36 -6.24
N SER A 38 -19.79 14.10 -6.50
CA SER A 38 -20.99 13.50 -5.90
C SER A 38 -20.70 13.06 -4.45
N PRO A 39 -21.70 13.07 -3.55
CA PRO A 39 -21.53 12.51 -2.20
C PRO A 39 -21.01 11.07 -2.22
N ARG A 40 -21.42 10.28 -3.21
CA ARG A 40 -20.97 8.89 -3.39
C ARG A 40 -19.47 8.80 -3.70
N GLU A 41 -18.96 9.69 -4.53
CA GLU A 41 -17.53 9.74 -4.85
C GLU A 41 -16.69 10.02 -3.60
N LEU A 42 -17.10 11.02 -2.80
CA LEU A 42 -16.41 11.35 -1.56
C LEU A 42 -16.35 10.15 -0.61
N VAL A 43 -17.46 9.45 -0.43
CA VAL A 43 -17.52 8.25 0.42
C VAL A 43 -16.57 7.16 -0.07
N LEU A 44 -16.52 6.90 -1.38
CA LEU A 44 -15.65 5.87 -1.96
C LEU A 44 -14.17 6.23 -1.79
N ARG A 45 -13.81 7.49 -2.01
CA ARG A 45 -12.44 8.01 -1.85
C ARG A 45 -11.95 7.88 -0.40
N VAL A 46 -12.73 8.42 0.54
CA VAL A 46 -12.44 8.33 1.99
C VAL A 46 -12.31 6.87 2.42
N SER A 47 -13.22 6.00 1.98
CA SER A 47 -13.17 4.56 2.28
C SER A 47 -11.88 3.90 1.76
N SER A 48 -11.43 4.28 0.57
CA SER A 48 -10.19 3.80 -0.04
C SER A 48 -8.95 4.22 0.77
N VAL A 49 -8.86 5.50 1.14
CA VAL A 49 -7.79 6.07 1.96
C VAL A 49 -7.70 5.36 3.31
N LEU A 50 -8.83 5.25 4.02
CA LEU A 50 -8.89 4.58 5.33
C LEU A 50 -8.50 3.09 5.24
N ARG A 51 -8.86 2.40 4.15
CA ARG A 51 -8.44 1.01 3.92
C ARG A 51 -6.92 0.90 3.76
N ARG A 52 -6.29 1.82 3.01
CA ARG A 52 -4.83 1.88 2.84
C ARG A 52 -4.13 2.15 4.17
N ALA A 53 -4.60 3.14 4.93
CA ALA A 53 -4.05 3.48 6.24
C ALA A 53 -4.08 2.28 7.20
N ARG A 54 -5.21 1.56 7.27
CA ARG A 54 -5.29 0.31 8.07
C ARG A 54 -4.32 -0.76 7.59
N SER A 55 -4.08 -0.88 6.29
CA SER A 55 -3.13 -1.85 5.74
C SER A 55 -1.69 -1.54 6.15
N LEU A 56 -1.27 -0.27 6.03
CA LEU A 56 0.07 0.18 6.42
C LEU A 56 0.33 -0.06 7.92
N ARG A 57 -0.65 0.24 8.78
CA ARG A 57 -0.52 -0.04 10.23
C ARG A 57 -0.31 -1.51 10.54
N ARG A 58 -1.02 -2.42 9.83
CA ARG A 58 -0.85 -3.88 9.99
C ARG A 58 0.50 -4.35 9.49
N SER A 59 0.96 -3.84 8.36
CA SER A 59 2.29 -4.18 7.82
C SER A 59 3.42 -3.70 8.74
N GLY A 60 3.31 -2.50 9.30
CA GLY A 60 4.27 -1.97 10.28
C GLY A 60 4.32 -2.82 11.56
N HIS A 61 3.17 -3.27 12.07
CA HIS A 61 3.12 -4.20 13.21
C HIS A 61 3.81 -5.54 12.91
N ARG A 62 3.61 -6.10 11.71
CA ARG A 62 4.25 -7.36 11.31
C ARG A 62 5.76 -7.20 11.11
N ALA A 63 6.19 -6.16 10.41
CA ALA A 63 7.61 -5.90 10.20
C ALA A 63 8.35 -5.64 11.52
N GLY A 64 7.73 -4.91 12.46
CA GLY A 64 8.26 -4.72 13.81
C GLY A 64 8.32 -6.03 14.62
N ALA A 65 7.29 -6.89 14.49
CA ALA A 65 7.27 -8.20 15.14
C ALA A 65 8.36 -9.14 14.58
N ASP A 66 8.58 -9.16 13.26
CA ASP A 66 9.60 -9.99 12.62
C ASP A 66 11.02 -9.55 13.01
N LEU A 67 11.24 -8.23 13.12
CA LEU A 67 12.52 -7.67 13.59
C LEU A 67 12.75 -7.94 15.08
N ALA A 68 11.70 -7.86 15.91
CA ALA A 68 11.78 -8.17 17.33
C ALA A 68 11.96 -9.67 17.61
N ALA A 69 11.45 -10.54 16.73
CA ALA A 69 11.54 -11.99 16.86
C ALA A 69 12.88 -12.57 16.39
N GLY A 70 13.81 -11.76 15.86
CA GLY A 70 15.16 -12.21 15.46
C GLY A 70 15.19 -13.29 14.36
N GLY A 71 14.07 -13.53 13.69
CA GLY A 71 13.94 -14.63 12.73
C GLY A 71 14.42 -14.23 11.33
N PRO A 72 15.31 -15.00 10.68
CA PRO A 72 15.71 -14.73 9.31
C PRO A 72 14.49 -14.82 8.38
N ARG A 73 14.30 -13.79 7.55
CA ARG A 73 13.25 -13.78 6.53
C ARG A 73 13.49 -14.92 5.54
N PRO A 74 12.51 -15.80 5.26
CA PRO A 74 12.66 -16.82 4.24
C PRO A 74 12.77 -16.13 2.87
N GLY A 75 13.96 -16.22 2.27
CA GLY A 75 14.21 -15.72 0.91
C GLY A 75 13.37 -16.48 -0.13
N PRO A 76 13.14 -15.88 -1.31
CA PRO A 76 12.39 -16.52 -2.37
C PRO A 76 13.10 -17.80 -2.80
N ARG A 77 12.49 -18.96 -2.53
CA ARG A 77 13.02 -20.27 -2.92
C ARG A 77 13.10 -20.32 -4.44
N GLY A 78 14.32 -20.31 -4.97
CA GLY A 78 14.60 -20.55 -6.38
C GLY A 78 13.95 -21.86 -6.82
N ARG A 79 13.14 -21.78 -7.87
CA ARG A 79 12.52 -22.93 -8.52
C ARG A 79 13.62 -23.74 -9.19
N VAL A 80 14.12 -24.79 -8.55
CA VAL A 80 15.04 -25.74 -9.18
C VAL A 80 14.25 -26.44 -10.29
N GLY A 81 14.52 -26.04 -11.53
CA GLY A 81 14.08 -26.77 -12.71
C GLY A 81 14.73 -28.14 -12.70
N ALA A 82 13.92 -29.19 -12.61
CA ALA A 82 14.36 -30.56 -12.82
C ALA A 82 14.78 -30.71 -14.29
N ALA A 83 16.07 -30.48 -14.57
CA ALA A 83 16.70 -30.94 -15.78
C ALA A 83 16.68 -32.47 -15.75
N ARG A 84 15.73 -33.09 -16.47
CA ARG A 84 15.79 -34.52 -16.81
C ARG A 84 16.72 -34.68 -17.99
N THR A 85 18.00 -34.84 -17.67
CA THR A 85 19.03 -35.37 -18.56
C THR A 85 18.75 -36.85 -18.88
N GLY A 86 18.71 -37.15 -20.18
CA GLY A 86 19.21 -38.38 -20.82
C GLY A 86 18.69 -39.74 -20.35
N ARG A 87 18.01 -40.44 -21.27
CA ARG A 87 18.25 -41.89 -21.43
C ARG A 87 18.36 -42.25 -22.90
N LEU A 88 19.59 -42.59 -23.28
CA LEU A 88 19.99 -43.23 -24.53
C LEU A 88 19.23 -44.54 -24.76
N GLY A 89 19.02 -44.87 -26.05
CA GLY A 89 18.98 -46.22 -26.64
C GLY A 89 17.84 -47.14 -26.17
N GLN A 90 17.21 -48.00 -26.96
CA GLN A 90 17.38 -48.62 -28.29
C GLN A 90 16.13 -49.55 -28.41
N PRO A 91 15.96 -50.42 -29.43
CA PRO A 91 16.58 -50.50 -30.76
C PRO A 91 15.66 -50.00 -31.90
#